data_AF-A0AAN5IEB8-F1
#
_entry.id   AF-A0AAN5IEB8-F1
#
_cell.length_a   1.000
_cell.length_b   1.000
_cell.length_c   1.000
_cell.angle_alpha   90.00
_cell.angle_beta   90.00
_cell.angle_gamma   90.00
#
_symmetry.space_group_name_H-M   'P 1'
#
loop_
_entity.id
_entity.type
_entity.pdbx_description
1 polymer ?
#
loop_
_entity_poly.entity_id
_entity_poly.type
_entity_poly.pdbx_seq_one_letter_code
_entity_poly.pdbx_strand_id
1 'polypeptide(L)'
;MRFSLFCFLFLSHVAGQAIIANSWLCDWIGIEGASKEMKHKYKTLVSHLNNDKTLKAQQERVENWILMHAEDLPELQKRIVLTDSNKVMVPRMKLPETESEMLGTIPMNDTVAKQVIENTIYNTKFWLGMRHRDVTLIKDILKRLEDVVDEEKLYEVKQLIFSEDRRFRNFYRPHHDVIKQLALARITNTNRKAFARDEFERAENNDDENEPGDSLMLLMEPMAAEFFEGCGV
;
A
#
# COMPACT_ATOMS: atom_id res chain seq x y z
N MET A 1 29.04 -11.12 -36.92
CA MET A 1 28.14 -11.62 -35.85
C MET A 1 28.77 -11.28 -34.50
N ARG A 2 28.28 -10.23 -33.83
CA ARG A 2 28.60 -9.95 -32.42
C ARG A 2 27.29 -10.10 -31.67
N PHE A 3 27.10 -11.30 -31.13
CA PHE A 3 25.90 -11.67 -30.38
C PHE A 3 25.89 -10.94 -29.03
N SER A 4 24.71 -10.45 -28.71
CA SER A 4 24.32 -9.67 -27.54
C SER A 4 24.89 -10.22 -26.23
N LEU A 5 25.64 -9.40 -25.50
CA LEU A 5 26.11 -9.67 -24.14
C LEU A 5 25.65 -8.55 -23.19
N PHE A 6 24.38 -8.14 -23.29
CA PHE A 6 23.81 -7.07 -22.44
C PHE A 6 22.40 -7.36 -21.90
N CYS A 7 21.91 -8.61 -21.94
CA CYS A 7 20.57 -8.96 -21.45
C CYS A 7 20.52 -9.62 -20.05
N PHE A 8 21.62 -9.70 -19.31
CA PHE A 8 21.68 -10.47 -18.05
C PHE A 8 21.70 -9.65 -16.74
N LEU A 9 21.31 -8.37 -16.75
CA LEU A 9 21.27 -7.54 -15.53
C LEU A 9 19.86 -7.18 -15.01
N PHE A 10 18.78 -7.65 -15.62
CA PHE A 10 17.41 -7.22 -15.23
C PHE A 10 16.44 -8.34 -14.84
N LEU A 11 16.95 -9.52 -14.46
CA LEU A 11 16.13 -10.71 -14.16
C LEU A 11 16.17 -11.18 -12.69
N SER A 12 16.23 -10.24 -11.74
CA SER A 12 16.01 -10.55 -10.32
C SER A 12 15.47 -9.37 -9.51
N HIS A 13 14.25 -8.90 -9.82
CA HIS A 13 13.49 -7.99 -8.93
C HIS A 13 12.10 -8.55 -8.62
N VAL A 14 12.08 -9.76 -8.06
CA VAL A 14 10.99 -10.17 -7.16
C VAL A 14 11.56 -9.91 -5.77
N ALA A 15 11.21 -8.82 -5.07
CA ALA A 15 10.04 -8.84 -4.20
C ALA A 15 9.66 -7.47 -3.60
N GLY A 16 10.13 -6.35 -4.16
CA GLY A 16 9.74 -5.03 -3.66
C GLY A 16 8.33 -4.63 -4.10
N GLN A 17 7.53 -4.09 -3.17
CA GLN A 17 6.22 -3.49 -3.47
C GLN A 17 6.34 -2.11 -4.16
N ALA A 18 7.57 -1.60 -4.34
CA ALA A 18 7.87 -0.29 -4.92
C ALA A 18 7.10 0.86 -4.25
N ILE A 19 6.96 0.76 -2.92
CA ILE A 19 6.31 1.74 -2.07
C ILE A 19 7.14 3.02 -2.10
N ILE A 20 6.52 4.16 -2.39
CA ILE A 20 7.15 5.47 -2.28
C ILE A 20 6.92 6.05 -0.87
N ALA A 21 7.83 6.92 -0.44
CA ALA A 21 7.74 7.50 0.89
C ALA A 21 6.43 8.29 1.09
N ASN A 22 6.01 9.10 0.13
CA ASN A 22 4.74 9.84 0.18
C ASN A 22 3.53 9.01 -0.31
N SER A 23 3.55 7.69 -0.11
CA SER A 23 2.38 6.82 -0.36
C SER A 23 1.33 7.01 0.73
N TRP A 24 0.13 6.45 0.53
CA TRP A 24 -0.91 6.41 1.56
C TRP A 24 -0.44 5.78 2.88
N LEU A 25 0.56 4.90 2.84
CA LEU A 25 1.19 4.33 4.03
C LEU A 25 1.71 5.42 4.99
N CYS A 26 2.21 6.54 4.44
CA CYS A 26 2.69 7.70 5.20
C CYS A 26 1.58 8.32 6.06
N ASP A 27 0.37 8.39 5.50
CA ASP A 27 -0.79 9.03 6.10
C ASP A 27 -1.39 8.13 7.20
N TRP A 28 -1.45 6.83 6.96
CA TRP A 28 -1.91 5.85 7.96
C TRP A 28 -1.00 5.78 9.16
N ILE A 29 0.31 5.76 8.94
CA ILE A 29 1.33 5.77 10.01
C ILE A 29 1.39 7.12 10.72
N GLY A 30 0.89 8.21 10.12
CA GLY A 30 0.84 9.53 10.77
C GLY A 30 2.16 10.31 10.71
N ILE A 31 2.92 10.16 9.62
CA ILE A 31 4.24 10.78 9.43
C ILE A 31 4.17 12.24 8.99
N GLU A 32 3.03 12.68 8.46
CA GLU A 32 2.87 14.00 7.82
C GLU A 32 3.31 15.16 8.72
N GLY A 33 2.80 15.21 9.95
CA GLY A 33 3.16 16.20 10.96
C GLY A 33 4.45 15.93 11.74
N ALA A 34 5.14 14.83 11.46
CA ALA A 34 6.29 14.38 12.25
C ALA A 34 7.55 15.23 11.99
N SER A 35 8.51 15.15 12.91
CA SER A 35 9.79 15.84 12.80
C SER A 35 10.60 15.38 11.58
N LYS A 36 11.60 16.17 11.17
CA LYS A 36 12.52 15.79 10.08
C LYS A 36 13.23 14.46 10.36
N GLU A 37 13.59 14.22 11.62
CA GLU A 37 14.21 12.97 12.05
C GLU A 37 13.25 11.79 11.87
N MET A 38 11.99 11.93 12.29
CA MET A 38 10.99 10.88 12.12
C MET A 38 10.68 10.60 10.65
N LYS A 39 10.60 11.64 9.82
CA LYS A 39 10.47 11.47 8.36
C LYS A 39 11.66 10.71 7.76
N HIS A 40 12.87 10.91 8.30
CA HIS A 40 14.04 10.14 7.87
C HIS A 40 13.96 8.66 8.31
N LYS A 41 13.61 8.38 9.57
CA LYS A 41 13.38 7.01 10.07
C LYS A 41 12.31 6.28 9.25
N TYR A 42 11.24 6.97 8.87
CA TYR A 42 10.20 6.42 8.00
C TYR A 42 10.68 6.16 6.56
N LYS A 43 11.48 7.06 5.96
CA LYS A 43 12.11 6.80 4.64
C LYS A 43 12.97 5.53 4.69
N THR A 44 13.70 5.31 5.79
CA THR A 44 14.46 4.07 6.04
C THR A 44 13.55 2.85 6.17
N LEU A 45 12.43 2.95 6.91
CA LEU A 45 11.42 1.90 6.97
C LEU A 45 10.92 1.51 5.58
N VAL A 46 10.52 2.48 4.75
CA VAL A 46 10.02 2.24 3.38
C VAL A 46 11.07 1.53 2.52
N SER A 47 12.34 1.92 2.62
CA SER A 47 13.44 1.22 1.95
C SER A 47 13.53 -0.25 2.37
N HIS A 48 13.46 -0.53 3.69
CA HIS A 48 13.46 -1.90 4.19
C HIS A 48 12.22 -2.69 3.76
N LEU A 49 11.04 -2.09 3.79
CA LEU A 49 9.80 -2.73 3.31
C LEU A 49 9.92 -3.12 1.83
N ASN A 50 10.55 -2.30 0.99
CA ASN A 50 10.79 -2.64 -0.41
C ASN A 50 11.85 -3.74 -0.62
N ASN A 51 12.66 -4.04 0.40
CA ASN A 51 13.65 -5.12 0.36
C ASN A 51 13.13 -6.43 0.97
N ASP A 52 12.05 -6.37 1.75
CA ASP A 52 11.42 -7.55 2.33
C ASP A 52 10.81 -8.44 1.23
N LYS A 53 10.99 -9.76 1.38
CA LYS A 53 10.61 -10.73 0.35
C LYS A 53 9.16 -11.21 0.43
N THR A 54 8.49 -10.96 1.56
CA THR A 54 7.15 -11.47 1.85
C THR A 54 6.30 -10.39 2.48
N LEU A 55 4.98 -10.45 2.23
CA LEU A 55 4.01 -9.57 2.89
C LEU A 55 4.07 -9.73 4.41
N LYS A 56 4.26 -10.96 4.90
CA LYS A 56 4.42 -11.24 6.34
C LYS A 56 5.59 -10.46 6.95
N ALA A 57 6.78 -10.48 6.32
CA ALA A 57 7.94 -9.74 6.81
C ALA A 57 7.70 -8.22 6.81
N GLN A 58 7.01 -7.71 5.78
CA GLN A 58 6.62 -6.29 5.70
C GLN A 58 5.67 -5.90 6.83
N GLN A 59 4.66 -6.73 7.09
CA GLN A 59 3.68 -6.51 8.16
C GLN A 59 4.31 -6.57 9.56
N GLU A 60 5.21 -7.53 9.81
CA GLU A 60 5.97 -7.61 11.07
C GLU A 60 6.88 -6.40 11.26
N ARG A 61 7.56 -5.96 10.19
CA ARG A 61 8.46 -4.81 10.25
C ARG A 61 7.69 -3.52 10.55
N VAL A 62 6.57 -3.29 9.88
CA VAL A 62 5.80 -2.06 10.06
C VAL A 62 5.15 -2.00 11.43
N GLU A 63 4.67 -3.14 11.95
CA GLU A 63 4.14 -3.25 13.30
C GLU A 63 5.20 -2.91 14.36
N ASN A 64 6.36 -3.54 14.28
CA ASN A 64 7.47 -3.28 15.20
C ASN A 64 7.91 -1.81 15.14
N TRP A 65 7.92 -1.21 13.95
CA TRP A 65 8.27 0.19 13.77
C TRP A 65 7.26 1.12 14.42
N ILE A 66 5.95 0.88 14.21
CA ILE A 66 4.88 1.67 14.83
C ILE A 66 4.96 1.57 16.36
N LEU A 67 5.08 0.36 16.91
CA LEU A 67 5.19 0.16 18.36
C LEU A 67 6.38 0.88 18.98
N MET A 68 7.52 0.91 18.28
CA MET A 68 8.75 1.56 18.75
C MET A 68 8.68 3.09 18.71
N HIS A 69 7.85 3.66 17.83
CA HIS A 69 7.84 5.09 17.54
C HIS A 69 6.49 5.77 17.81
N ALA A 70 5.50 5.06 18.35
CA ALA A 70 4.14 5.58 18.55
C ALA A 70 4.10 6.92 19.31
N GLU A 71 4.96 7.10 20.32
CA GLU A 71 5.06 8.33 21.12
C GLU A 71 5.59 9.52 20.31
N ASP A 72 6.44 9.27 19.31
CA ASP A 72 7.05 10.27 18.45
C ASP A 72 6.17 10.67 17.24
N LEU A 73 4.99 10.04 17.08
CA LEU A 73 4.09 10.23 15.95
C LEU A 73 2.95 11.19 16.31
N PRO A 74 3.02 12.48 15.93
CA PRO A 74 2.09 13.50 16.42
C PRO A 74 0.65 13.27 15.98
N GLU A 75 0.42 12.69 14.79
CA GLU A 75 -0.94 12.38 14.35
C GLU A 75 -1.54 11.21 15.14
N LEU A 76 -0.74 10.25 15.60
CA LEU A 76 -1.22 9.21 16.51
C LEU A 76 -1.55 9.81 17.87
N GLN A 77 -0.69 10.69 18.40
CA GLN A 77 -0.95 11.38 19.67
C GLN A 77 -2.25 12.22 19.61
N LYS A 78 -2.49 12.93 18.49
CA LYS A 78 -3.76 13.62 18.26
C LYS A 78 -4.96 12.67 18.24
N ARG A 79 -4.87 11.53 17.54
CA ARG A 79 -5.93 10.51 17.50
C ARG A 79 -6.22 9.95 18.90
N ILE A 80 -5.19 9.75 19.72
CA ILE A 80 -5.34 9.31 21.12
C ILE A 80 -6.12 10.35 21.92
N VAL A 81 -5.68 11.62 21.90
CA VAL A 81 -6.35 12.71 22.63
C VAL A 81 -7.78 12.92 22.16
N LEU A 82 -8.04 12.85 20.85
CA LEU A 82 -9.39 12.97 20.29
C LEU A 82 -10.30 11.82 20.71
N THR A 83 -9.77 10.59 20.74
CA THR A 83 -10.53 9.41 21.18
C THR A 83 -10.78 9.40 22.68
N ASP A 84 -9.87 9.96 23.47
CA ASP A 84 -10.02 10.09 24.92
C ASP A 84 -11.01 11.21 25.29
N SER A 85 -11.00 12.31 24.54
CA SER A 85 -11.87 13.49 24.78
C SER A 85 -13.27 13.36 24.21
N ASN A 86 -13.44 12.67 23.07
CA ASN A 86 -14.74 12.37 22.51
C ASN A 86 -15.13 10.94 22.86
N LYS A 87 -16.35 10.72 23.36
CA LYS A 87 -17.00 9.39 23.48
C LYS A 87 -17.25 8.70 22.12
N VAL A 88 -16.37 8.89 21.15
CA VAL A 88 -16.36 8.22 19.86
C VAL A 88 -16.02 6.76 20.15
N MET A 89 -17.01 5.89 20.03
CA MET A 89 -16.76 4.46 19.96
C MET A 89 -15.83 4.23 18.77
N VAL A 90 -14.56 4.00 19.06
CA VAL A 90 -13.72 3.26 18.15
C VAL A 90 -14.36 1.87 18.05
N PRO A 91 -14.75 1.40 16.85
CA PRO A 91 -15.22 0.04 16.70
C PRO A 91 -14.17 -0.87 17.34
N ARG A 92 -14.55 -1.59 18.41
CA ARG A 92 -13.71 -2.66 18.91
C ARG A 92 -13.59 -3.64 17.75
N MET A 93 -12.48 -3.62 17.03
CA MET A 93 -12.09 -4.81 16.29
C MET A 93 -12.10 -5.93 17.32
N LYS A 94 -12.89 -6.98 17.07
CA LYS A 94 -12.89 -8.16 17.93
C LYS A 94 -11.45 -8.65 18.01
N LEU A 95 -10.78 -8.33 19.11
CA LEU A 95 -9.53 -8.97 19.48
C LEU A 95 -9.80 -10.48 19.47
N PRO A 96 -8.95 -11.32 18.87
CA PRO A 96 -9.03 -12.74 19.11
C PRO A 96 -8.98 -12.93 20.64
N GLU A 97 -10.01 -13.57 21.18
CA GLU A 97 -10.15 -13.89 22.60
C GLU A 97 -9.06 -14.88 22.99
N THR A 98 -7.84 -14.40 23.19
CA THR A 98 -6.79 -15.15 23.85
C THR A 98 -6.13 -14.22 24.86
N GLU A 99 -6.39 -14.55 26.14
CA GLU A 99 -5.67 -14.09 27.33
C GLU A 99 -6.05 -12.69 27.85
N SER A 100 -7.33 -12.51 28.15
CA SER A 100 -7.79 -11.56 29.17
C SER A 100 -7.97 -12.28 30.51
N GLU A 101 -6.91 -12.86 31.05
CA GLU A 101 -6.87 -13.22 32.47
C GLU A 101 -5.52 -12.80 33.05
N MET A 102 -5.60 -11.75 33.88
CA MET A 102 -4.58 -11.13 34.74
C MET A 102 -4.18 -9.74 34.28
N LEU A 103 -4.82 -8.72 34.86
CA LEU A 103 -4.15 -7.50 35.35
C LEU A 103 -5.19 -6.60 36.02
N GLY A 104 -4.80 -5.99 37.14
CA GLY A 104 -5.60 -5.00 37.87
C GLY A 104 -6.05 -3.85 36.97
N THR A 105 -6.96 -3.02 37.48
CA THR A 105 -7.53 -1.84 36.81
C THR A 105 -6.47 -1.08 35.99
N ILE A 106 -6.44 -1.32 34.69
CA ILE A 106 -5.64 -0.56 33.73
C ILE A 106 -6.30 0.82 33.61
N PRO A 107 -5.57 1.93 33.75
CA PRO A 107 -6.11 3.27 33.52
C PRO A 107 -6.83 3.34 32.17
N MET A 108 -8.00 3.97 32.14
CA MET A 108 -8.82 4.10 30.92
C MET A 108 -7.99 4.67 29.74
N ASN A 109 -7.07 5.58 30.04
CA ASN A 109 -6.18 6.24 29.07
C ASN A 109 -5.19 5.28 28.39
N ASP A 110 -4.65 4.30 29.14
CA ASP A 110 -3.74 3.29 28.59
C ASP A 110 -4.49 2.35 27.62
N THR A 111 -5.80 2.17 27.83
CA THR A 111 -6.66 1.37 26.94
C THR A 111 -6.94 2.10 25.63
N VAL A 112 -7.21 3.41 25.68
CA VAL A 112 -7.44 4.24 24.48
C VAL A 112 -6.18 4.34 23.62
N ALA A 113 -5.03 4.61 24.24
CA ALA A 113 -3.75 4.68 23.54
C ALA A 113 -3.43 3.36 22.83
N LYS A 114 -3.58 2.24 23.54
CA LYS A 114 -3.41 0.89 22.98
C LYS A 114 -4.34 0.66 21.78
N GLN A 115 -5.61 1.01 21.88
CA GLN A 115 -6.58 0.78 20.81
C GLN A 115 -6.26 1.61 19.54
N VAL A 116 -5.86 2.88 19.69
CA VAL A 116 -5.48 3.72 18.54
C VAL A 116 -4.23 3.18 17.85
N ILE A 117 -3.25 2.69 18.61
CA ILE A 117 -2.03 2.07 18.06
C ILE A 117 -2.38 0.78 17.33
N GLU A 118 -3.17 -0.10 17.92
CA GLU A 118 -3.61 -1.37 17.30
C GLU A 118 -4.38 -1.12 16.00
N ASN A 119 -5.28 -0.13 15.97
CA ASN A 119 -5.98 0.28 14.75
C ASN A 119 -5.02 0.80 13.68
N THR A 120 -4.02 1.59 14.08
CA THR A 120 -3.01 2.10 13.15
C THR A 120 -2.21 0.95 12.54
N ILE A 121 -1.80 -0.03 13.33
CA ILE A 121 -1.13 -1.25 12.86
C ILE A 121 -2.02 -2.01 11.89
N TYR A 122 -3.29 -2.25 12.23
CA TYR A 122 -4.24 -2.96 11.37
C TYR A 122 -4.40 -2.26 10.01
N ASN A 123 -4.69 -0.96 10.00
CA ASN A 123 -4.88 -0.18 8.77
C ASN A 123 -3.62 -0.19 7.90
N THR A 124 -2.46 -0.10 8.52
CA THR A 124 -1.16 -0.15 7.83
C THR A 124 -0.91 -1.53 7.22
N LYS A 125 -1.19 -2.62 7.96
CA LYS A 125 -1.07 -4.00 7.45
C LYS A 125 -2.06 -4.27 6.31
N PHE A 126 -3.29 -3.75 6.42
CA PHE A 126 -4.30 -3.82 5.37
C PHE A 126 -3.79 -3.12 4.09
N TRP A 127 -3.24 -1.92 4.21
CA TRP A 127 -2.67 -1.18 3.08
C TRP A 127 -1.50 -1.90 2.40
N LEU A 128 -0.60 -2.51 3.18
CA LEU A 128 0.47 -3.35 2.63
C LEU A 128 -0.10 -4.58 1.89
N GLY A 129 -1.22 -5.14 2.37
CA GLY A 129 -1.93 -6.23 1.69
C GLY A 129 -2.53 -5.80 0.37
N MET A 130 -3.25 -4.67 0.35
CA MET A 130 -3.81 -4.08 -0.86
C MET A 130 -2.70 -3.77 -1.87
N ARG A 131 -1.60 -3.17 -1.42
CA ARG A 131 -0.48 -2.86 -2.29
C ARG A 131 0.19 -4.12 -2.86
N HIS A 132 0.32 -5.17 -2.05
CA HIS A 132 0.84 -6.46 -2.52
C HIS A 132 -0.03 -7.03 -3.65
N ARG A 133 -1.35 -6.97 -3.49
CA ARG A 133 -2.34 -7.39 -4.48
C ARG A 133 -2.23 -6.58 -5.77
N ASP A 134 -2.21 -5.25 -5.67
CA ASP A 134 -2.07 -4.35 -6.83
C ASP A 134 -0.78 -4.62 -7.62
N VAL A 135 0.35 -4.78 -6.94
CA VAL A 135 1.63 -5.07 -7.60
C VAL A 135 1.63 -6.44 -8.27
N THR A 136 0.96 -7.41 -7.67
CA THR A 136 0.83 -8.76 -8.24
C THR A 136 -0.01 -8.71 -9.51
N LEU A 137 -1.14 -8.02 -9.47
CA LEU A 137 -2.01 -7.78 -10.63
C LEU A 137 -1.25 -7.12 -11.79
N ILE A 138 -0.54 -6.02 -11.51
CA ILE A 138 0.27 -5.32 -12.52
C ILE A 138 1.32 -6.25 -13.14
N LYS A 139 2.01 -7.05 -12.31
CA LYS A 139 3.04 -7.98 -12.79
C LYS A 139 2.46 -9.08 -13.66
N ASP A 140 1.30 -9.61 -13.30
CA ASP A 140 0.62 -10.65 -14.06
C ASP A 140 0.16 -10.13 -15.43
N ILE A 141 -0.41 -8.91 -15.47
CA ILE A 141 -0.77 -8.25 -16.73
C ILE A 141 0.47 -8.06 -17.61
N LEU A 142 1.55 -7.48 -17.07
CA LEU A 142 2.78 -7.26 -17.82
C LEU A 142 3.37 -8.56 -18.36
N LYS A 143 3.35 -9.63 -17.57
CA LYS A 143 3.82 -10.96 -17.99
C LYS A 143 3.01 -11.50 -19.17
N ARG A 144 1.69 -11.33 -19.16
CA ARG A 144 0.82 -11.77 -20.27
C ARG A 144 1.06 -10.95 -21.54
N LEU A 145 1.52 -9.71 -21.40
CA LEU A 145 1.88 -8.85 -22.52
C LEU A 145 3.26 -9.18 -23.13
N GLU A 146 4.13 -9.93 -22.44
CA GLU A 146 5.49 -10.27 -22.91
C GLU A 146 5.50 -10.98 -24.26
N ASP A 147 4.51 -11.84 -24.52
CA ASP A 147 4.46 -12.66 -25.74
C ASP A 147 3.85 -11.93 -26.96
N VAL A 148 3.22 -10.77 -26.73
CA VAL A 148 2.42 -10.07 -27.76
C VAL A 148 2.90 -8.66 -28.07
N VAL A 149 3.62 -8.03 -27.16
CA VAL A 149 4.15 -6.67 -27.29
C VAL A 149 5.66 -6.75 -27.39
N ASP A 150 6.27 -6.05 -28.35
CA ASP A 150 7.73 -6.04 -28.51
C ASP A 150 8.40 -5.50 -27.23
N GLU A 151 9.59 -6.00 -26.89
CA GLU A 151 10.28 -5.74 -25.61
C GLU A 151 10.42 -4.24 -25.28
N GLU A 152 10.80 -3.42 -26.25
CA GLU A 152 10.91 -1.96 -26.08
C GLU A 152 9.57 -1.33 -25.70
N LYS A 153 8.50 -1.79 -26.35
CA LYS A 153 7.16 -1.28 -26.11
C LYS A 153 6.61 -1.75 -24.77
N LEU A 154 6.88 -2.99 -24.38
CA LEU A 154 6.55 -3.50 -23.06
C LEU A 154 7.26 -2.72 -21.96
N TYR A 155 8.55 -2.38 -22.17
CA TYR A 155 9.30 -1.55 -21.25
C TYR A 155 8.67 -0.16 -21.09
N GLU A 156 8.29 0.50 -22.19
CA GLU A 156 7.57 1.78 -22.13
C GLU A 156 6.26 1.68 -21.33
N VAL A 157 5.43 0.68 -21.62
CA VAL A 157 4.16 0.44 -20.93
C VAL A 157 4.38 0.18 -19.44
N LYS A 158 5.37 -0.64 -19.09
CA LYS A 158 5.76 -0.90 -17.69
C LYS A 158 6.16 0.37 -16.96
N GLN A 159 7.03 1.20 -17.56
CA GLN A 159 7.44 2.46 -16.94
C GLN A 159 6.26 3.41 -16.74
N LEU A 160 5.35 3.47 -17.71
CA LEU A 160 4.15 4.31 -17.62
C LEU A 160 3.23 3.86 -16.49
N ILE A 161 2.90 2.57 -16.41
CA ILE A 161 2.03 2.02 -15.36
C ILE A 161 2.60 2.32 -13.98
N PHE A 162 3.89 2.01 -13.74
CA PHE A 162 4.51 2.28 -12.44
C PHE A 162 4.73 3.77 -12.17
N SER A 163 4.84 4.61 -13.19
CA SER A 163 4.91 6.07 -13.02
C SER A 163 3.57 6.63 -12.56
N GLU A 164 2.46 6.26 -13.21
CA GLU A 164 1.13 6.72 -12.81
C GLU A 164 0.73 6.15 -11.45
N ASP A 165 1.02 4.89 -11.18
CA ASP A 165 0.83 4.28 -9.86
C ASP A 165 1.54 5.10 -8.74
N ARG A 166 2.78 5.52 -8.96
CA ARG A 166 3.50 6.40 -8.01
C ARG A 166 2.88 7.79 -7.93
N ARG A 167 2.44 8.35 -9.06
CA ARG A 167 1.74 9.65 -9.09
C ARG A 167 0.48 9.62 -8.24
N PHE A 168 -0.23 8.50 -8.23
CA PHE A 168 -1.38 8.25 -7.37
C PHE A 168 -1.01 7.65 -6.00
N ARG A 169 0.21 7.92 -5.50
CA ARG A 169 0.65 7.54 -4.15
C ARG A 169 0.56 6.04 -3.86
N ASN A 170 0.80 5.20 -4.87
CA ASN A 170 0.62 3.74 -4.84
C ASN A 170 -0.83 3.28 -4.57
N PHE A 171 -1.82 4.08 -4.94
CA PHE A 171 -3.26 3.76 -4.85
C PHE A 171 -3.80 3.32 -6.21
N TYR A 172 -3.42 2.13 -6.65
CA TYR A 172 -3.64 1.69 -8.03
C TYR A 172 -5.12 1.48 -8.35
N ARG A 173 -5.84 0.71 -7.53
CA ARG A 173 -7.22 0.25 -7.85
C ARG A 173 -8.21 1.38 -8.17
N PRO A 174 -8.32 2.46 -7.37
CA PRO A 174 -9.25 3.55 -7.69
C PRO A 174 -8.88 4.34 -8.96
N HIS A 175 -7.65 4.16 -9.46
CA HIS A 175 -7.14 4.78 -10.66
C HIS A 175 -6.84 3.77 -11.78
N HIS A 176 -7.34 2.52 -11.64
CA HIS A 176 -7.05 1.44 -12.56
C HIS A 176 -7.40 1.80 -14.00
N ASP A 177 -8.62 2.27 -14.23
CA ASP A 177 -9.11 2.64 -15.55
C ASP A 177 -8.25 3.73 -16.21
N VAL A 178 -7.83 4.73 -15.44
CA VAL A 178 -6.97 5.80 -15.94
C VAL A 178 -5.62 5.23 -16.36
N ILE A 179 -5.01 4.39 -15.52
CA ILE A 179 -3.71 3.79 -15.80
C ILE A 179 -3.79 2.83 -16.99
N LYS A 180 -4.84 2.01 -17.06
CA LYS A 180 -5.17 1.09 -18.17
C LYS A 180 -5.33 1.86 -19.49
N GLN A 181 -6.12 2.93 -19.51
CA GLN A 181 -6.33 3.74 -20.71
C GLN A 181 -5.02 4.35 -21.22
N LEU A 182 -4.20 4.90 -20.32
CA LEU A 182 -2.89 5.46 -20.67
C LEU A 182 -1.93 4.40 -21.22
N ALA A 183 -1.90 3.20 -20.61
CA ALA A 183 -1.11 2.07 -21.09
C ALA A 183 -1.56 1.62 -22.49
N LEU A 184 -2.87 1.41 -22.69
CA LEU A 184 -3.43 0.99 -23.97
C LEU A 184 -3.24 2.05 -25.08
N ALA A 185 -3.13 3.33 -24.74
CA ALA A 185 -2.83 4.39 -25.70
C ALA A 185 -1.41 4.25 -26.30
N ARG A 186 -0.47 3.61 -25.59
CA ARG A 186 0.90 3.38 -26.08
C ARG A 186 1.02 2.23 -27.06
N ILE A 187 0.07 1.30 -27.03
CA ILE A 187 0.02 0.16 -27.95
C ILE A 187 -0.73 0.60 -29.22
N THR A 188 0.00 0.93 -30.28
CA THR A 188 -0.57 1.46 -31.53
C THR A 188 -1.10 0.38 -32.47
N ASN A 189 -0.55 -0.83 -32.42
CA ASN A 189 -1.05 -1.97 -33.18
C ASN A 189 -2.42 -2.41 -32.65
N THR A 190 -3.43 -2.43 -33.52
CA THR A 190 -4.83 -2.69 -33.14
C THR A 190 -5.05 -4.07 -32.52
N ASN A 191 -4.45 -5.13 -33.08
CA ASN A 191 -4.63 -6.50 -32.59
C ASN A 191 -3.98 -6.67 -31.21
N ARG A 192 -2.76 -6.14 -31.04
CA ARG A 192 -2.05 -6.17 -29.76
C ARG A 192 -2.77 -5.35 -28.70
N LYS A 193 -3.34 -4.20 -29.09
CA LYS A 193 -4.14 -3.35 -28.20
C LYS A 193 -5.41 -4.04 -27.74
N ALA A 194 -6.10 -4.76 -28.64
CA ALA A 194 -7.28 -5.54 -28.29
C ALA A 194 -6.93 -6.64 -27.30
N PHE A 195 -5.90 -7.45 -27.60
CA PHE A 195 -5.40 -8.46 -26.66
C PHE A 195 -5.03 -7.87 -25.30
N ALA A 196 -4.29 -6.76 -25.28
CA ALA A 196 -3.91 -6.12 -24.03
C ALA A 196 -5.12 -5.68 -23.22
N ARG A 197 -6.13 -5.10 -23.88
CA ARG A 197 -7.39 -4.72 -23.23
C ARG A 197 -8.06 -5.93 -22.59
N ASP A 198 -8.17 -7.04 -23.31
CA ASP A 198 -8.80 -8.26 -22.81
C ASP A 198 -8.05 -8.83 -21.58
N GLU A 199 -6.71 -8.74 -21.54
CA GLU A 199 -5.94 -9.15 -20.36
C GLU A 199 -6.15 -8.21 -19.16
N PHE A 200 -6.24 -6.89 -19.37
CA PHE A 200 -6.62 -5.96 -18.30
C PHE A 200 -8.02 -6.27 -17.77
N GLU A 201 -9.00 -6.50 -18.64
CA GLU A 201 -10.39 -6.83 -18.25
C GLU A 201 -10.48 -8.19 -17.55
N ARG A 202 -9.74 -9.19 -18.01
CA ARG A 202 -9.68 -10.49 -17.32
C ARG A 202 -9.04 -10.37 -15.93
N ALA A 203 -8.01 -9.55 -15.81
CA ALA A 203 -7.35 -9.29 -14.55
C ALA A 203 -8.29 -8.60 -13.55
N GLU A 204 -9.10 -7.63 -14.00
CA GLU A 204 -10.17 -6.99 -13.22
C GLU A 204 -11.20 -8.02 -12.74
N ASN A 205 -11.77 -8.82 -13.64
CA ASN A 205 -12.82 -9.79 -13.29
C ASN A 205 -12.34 -10.85 -12.28
N ASN A 206 -11.12 -11.36 -12.45
CA ASN A 206 -10.53 -12.31 -11.51
C ASN A 206 -10.26 -11.68 -10.13
N ASP A 207 -10.07 -10.37 -10.09
CA ASP A 207 -9.82 -9.64 -8.86
C ASP A 207 -11.13 -9.43 -8.09
N ASP A 208 -12.21 -9.03 -8.76
CA ASP A 208 -13.54 -8.86 -8.16
C ASP A 208 -14.06 -10.18 -7.55
N GLU A 209 -13.81 -11.32 -8.19
CA GLU A 209 -14.17 -12.65 -7.67
C GLU A 209 -13.39 -13.05 -6.40
N ASN A 210 -12.25 -12.39 -6.14
CA ASN A 210 -11.37 -12.63 -5.01
C ASN A 210 -11.38 -11.50 -3.98
N GLU A 211 -12.29 -10.52 -4.07
CA GLU A 211 -12.52 -9.60 -2.95
C GLU A 211 -13.22 -10.35 -1.80
N PRO A 212 -12.61 -10.46 -0.61
CA PRO A 212 -13.36 -10.90 0.56
C PRO A 212 -14.58 -9.97 0.72
N GLY A 213 -15.78 -10.54 0.86
CA GLY A 213 -17.05 -9.78 0.97
C GLY A 213 -17.09 -8.76 2.12
N ASP A 214 -16.10 -8.77 3.02
CA ASP A 214 -15.93 -7.86 4.14
C ASP A 214 -14.80 -6.80 3.93
N SER A 215 -14.21 -6.70 2.74
CA SER A 215 -13.05 -5.83 2.46
C SER A 215 -13.38 -4.36 2.28
N LEU A 216 -14.64 -4.05 2.00
CA LEU A 216 -15.13 -2.70 1.73
C LEU A 216 -16.01 -2.22 2.90
N MET A 217 -15.66 -1.06 3.43
CA MET A 217 -16.53 -0.16 4.22
C MET A 217 -16.70 -0.39 5.74
N LEU A 218 -15.61 -0.56 6.51
CA LEU A 218 -15.68 -0.24 7.95
C LEU A 218 -14.71 0.84 8.43
N LEU A 219 -13.85 1.38 7.55
CA LEU A 219 -12.79 2.31 7.97
C LEU A 219 -12.68 3.61 7.16
N MET A 220 -13.48 3.80 6.11
CA MET A 220 -13.36 4.97 5.23
C MET A 220 -14.25 6.16 5.61
N GLU A 221 -15.27 6.01 6.46
CA GLU A 221 -16.35 7.02 6.50
C GLU A 221 -16.19 8.24 7.41
N PRO A 222 -15.37 8.30 8.48
CA PRO A 222 -15.16 9.59 9.16
C PRO A 222 -13.84 10.30 8.87
N MET A 223 -12.83 9.66 8.28
CA MET A 223 -11.49 10.30 8.14
C MET A 223 -11.14 10.74 6.72
N ALA A 224 -11.87 10.33 5.69
CA ALA A 224 -11.51 10.62 4.30
C ALA A 224 -11.87 12.04 3.83
N ALA A 225 -12.67 12.81 4.58
CA ALA A 225 -13.27 14.05 4.08
C ALA A 225 -12.41 15.32 4.26
N GLU A 226 -11.39 15.34 5.11
CA GLU A 226 -10.70 16.61 5.47
C GLU A 226 -9.16 16.64 5.26
N PHE A 227 -8.54 15.57 4.73
CA PHE A 227 -7.08 15.38 4.86
C PHE A 227 -6.29 15.43 3.54
N PHE A 228 -6.62 16.35 2.62
CA PHE A 228 -5.86 16.50 1.37
C PHE A 228 -4.94 17.73 1.39
N GLU A 229 -3.75 17.61 1.99
CA GLU A 229 -2.49 18.30 1.62
C GLU A 229 -1.39 18.07 2.68
N GLY A 230 -0.19 17.57 2.31
CA GLY A 230 0.99 17.75 3.18
C GLY A 230 2.13 16.72 3.19
N CYS A 231 2.06 15.59 2.48
CA CYS A 231 3.21 14.67 2.37
C CYS A 231 4.23 15.02 1.26
N GLY A 232 4.61 16.30 1.13
CA GLY A 232 5.64 16.74 0.19
C GLY A 232 6.79 17.47 0.87
N VAL A 233 7.96 16.80 0.99
CA VAL A 233 9.34 17.35 0.84
C VAL A 233 10.36 16.23 0.59
#